data_AF-A0A143XNM0-F1
#
_entry.id   AF-A0A143XNM0-F1
#
_cell.length_a   1.000
_cell.length_b   1.000
_cell.length_c   1.000
_cell.angle_alpha   90.00
_cell.angle_beta   90.00
_cell.angle_gamma   90.00
#
_symmetry.space_group_name_H-M   'P 1'
#
loop_
_entity.id
_entity.type
_entity.pdbx_description
1 polymer ?
#
loop_
_entity_poly.entity_id
_entity_poly.type
_entity_poly.pdbx_seq_one_letter_code
_entity_poly.pdbx_strand_id
1 'polypeptide(L)'
;MQTTPNAGPNVPALNCNPDELRQILAVLCRCTSPDEIVYFGSLAGAPPFSEVAAYDLAILTEHRTPDEWETVGRQLRLQLPARNRAIPFVNFYLLPTREARKSLFYRFVRSEGRVVFAADPLPPLPCDPDKVLRTASRLGRHYLTRARSMFDAAAQALAAADLRQAAFCNACAMELILDALYAVYHLELCPLHRLPDLFLRLQTISAELHLLLDPERAGVSRMLARMEGFRRMALHDPDCPVLRDEVTHYFDRTRTIRARIEQLCAERLALYDERAATSGGGNPPSEPEYRIRTAADSPAASFPARTADAGADDLSVRHGRTANDATANPVQRADADAAPLP
;
A
#
# COMPACT_ATOMS: atom_id res chain seq x y z
N MET A 1 34.69 37.04 21.55
CA MET A 1 34.35 35.66 21.14
C MET A 1 33.29 35.75 20.05
N GLN A 2 33.41 34.97 18.97
CA GLN A 2 32.42 34.92 17.89
C GLN A 2 31.44 33.77 18.16
N THR A 3 30.15 33.98 17.88
CA THR A 3 29.10 32.97 18.01
C THR A 3 28.99 32.14 16.74
N THR A 4 29.29 30.84 16.83
CA THR A 4 28.99 29.86 15.78
C THR A 4 27.48 29.60 15.70
N PRO A 5 26.83 29.74 14.52
CA PRO A 5 25.47 29.24 14.33
C PRO A 5 25.46 27.71 14.43
N ASN A 6 24.47 27.16 15.13
CA ASN A 6 24.34 25.71 15.28
C ASN A 6 23.76 25.11 14.00
N ALA A 7 24.51 24.26 13.31
CA ALA A 7 24.04 23.62 12.08
C ALA A 7 23.03 22.50 12.42
N GLY A 8 21.78 22.67 11.97
CA GLY A 8 20.80 21.58 12.03
C GLY A 8 21.24 20.37 11.19
N PRO A 9 20.66 19.18 11.43
CA PRO A 9 21.02 17.97 10.70
C PRO A 9 20.78 18.17 9.20
N ASN A 10 21.86 18.25 8.44
CA ASN A 10 21.86 18.53 7.01
C ASN A 10 21.43 17.27 6.24
N VAL A 11 20.12 17.00 6.22
CA VAL A 11 19.52 15.89 5.46
C VAL A 11 19.92 16.06 4.00
N PRO A 12 20.66 15.12 3.39
CA PRO A 12 21.12 15.27 2.02
C PRO A 12 19.91 15.34 1.10
N ALA A 13 19.87 16.34 0.22
CA ALA A 13 18.78 16.53 -0.71
C ALA A 13 18.65 15.29 -1.62
N LEU A 14 17.64 14.46 -1.33
CA LEU A 14 17.24 13.34 -2.18
C LEU A 14 16.64 13.93 -3.46
N ASN A 15 17.49 14.16 -4.45
CA ASN A 15 17.14 14.84 -5.70
C ASN A 15 16.05 14.09 -6.47
N CYS A 16 14.80 14.45 -6.21
CA CYS A 16 13.64 14.06 -6.99
C CYS A 16 13.88 14.41 -8.47
N ASN A 17 13.93 13.39 -9.33
CA ASN A 17 13.95 13.59 -10.78
C ASN A 17 12.60 14.21 -11.22
N PRO A 18 12.56 15.46 -11.72
CA PRO A 18 11.32 16.14 -12.05
C PRO A 18 10.72 15.65 -13.37
N ASP A 19 11.52 15.05 -14.26
CA ASP A 19 11.03 14.44 -15.50
C ASP A 19 10.33 13.10 -15.19
N GLU A 20 10.92 12.29 -14.31
CA GLU A 20 10.34 11.03 -13.83
C GLU A 20 9.06 11.26 -13.02
N LEU A 21 9.03 12.25 -12.13
CA LEU A 21 7.79 12.66 -11.45
C LEU A 21 6.71 13.08 -12.46
N ARG A 22 7.05 13.85 -13.50
CA ARG A 22 6.10 14.23 -14.55
C ARG A 22 5.60 13.03 -15.36
N GLN A 23 6.43 12.01 -15.61
CA GLN A 23 6.01 10.76 -16.24
C GLN A 23 5.06 9.95 -15.34
N ILE A 24 5.37 9.82 -14.05
CA ILE A 24 4.52 9.14 -13.05
C ILE A 24 3.15 9.82 -12.98
N LEU A 25 3.12 11.15 -12.81
CA LEU A 25 1.88 11.93 -12.75
C LEU A 25 1.08 11.80 -14.05
N ALA A 26 1.72 11.88 -15.22
CA ALA A 26 1.03 11.73 -16.50
C ALA A 26 0.39 10.34 -16.68
N VAL A 27 0.99 9.27 -16.14
CA VAL A 27 0.37 7.93 -16.10
C VAL A 27 -0.80 7.91 -15.13
N LEU A 28 -0.61 8.39 -13.90
CA LEU A 28 -1.64 8.38 -12.86
C LEU A 28 -2.89 9.17 -13.30
N CYS A 29 -2.73 10.38 -13.85
CA CYS A 29 -3.85 11.20 -14.31
C CYS A 29 -4.72 10.50 -15.37
N ARG A 30 -4.12 9.68 -16.26
CA ARG A 30 -4.87 8.86 -17.24
C ARG A 30 -5.59 7.66 -16.62
N CYS A 31 -5.12 7.16 -15.48
CA CYS A 31 -5.64 5.95 -14.84
C CYS A 31 -6.69 6.25 -13.75
N THR A 32 -6.58 7.40 -13.07
CA THR A 32 -7.42 7.75 -11.90
C THR A 32 -8.37 8.92 -12.11
N SER A 33 -8.22 9.70 -13.20
CA SER A 33 -8.98 10.95 -13.44
C SER A 33 -9.07 11.82 -12.18
N PRO A 34 -7.94 12.33 -11.65
CA PRO A 34 -7.88 12.91 -10.33
C PRO A 34 -8.48 14.32 -10.26
N ASP A 35 -9.07 14.66 -9.11
CA ASP A 35 -9.42 16.03 -8.75
C ASP A 35 -8.17 16.80 -8.27
N GLU A 36 -7.31 16.15 -7.49
CA GLU A 36 -6.05 16.69 -6.97
C GLU A 36 -5.01 15.57 -6.79
N ILE A 37 -3.72 15.88 -6.98
CA ILE A 37 -2.61 15.05 -6.50
C ILE A 37 -1.69 15.87 -5.61
N VAL A 38 -1.50 15.42 -4.38
CA VAL A 38 -0.52 15.93 -3.42
C VAL A 38 0.71 15.03 -3.41
N TYR A 39 1.89 15.62 -3.49
CA TYR A 39 3.18 14.95 -3.42
C TYR A 39 3.87 15.30 -2.10
N PHE A 40 4.22 14.29 -1.30
CA PHE A 40 4.69 14.46 0.07
C PHE A 40 5.92 13.56 0.37
N GLY A 41 6.32 13.53 1.65
CA GLY A 41 7.49 12.77 2.10
C GLY A 41 8.83 13.33 1.64
N SER A 42 9.89 12.55 1.86
CA SER A 42 11.30 12.97 1.78
C SER A 42 11.68 13.54 0.41
N LEU A 43 11.13 12.98 -0.67
CA LEU A 43 11.42 13.40 -2.05
C LEU A 43 10.65 14.67 -2.47
N ALA A 44 9.67 15.13 -1.68
CA ALA A 44 8.97 16.39 -1.90
C ALA A 44 9.66 17.58 -1.20
N GLY A 45 10.68 17.32 -0.37
CA GLY A 45 11.21 18.29 0.59
C GLY A 45 10.38 18.42 1.87
N ALA A 46 9.32 17.60 2.00
CA ALA A 46 8.52 17.48 3.21
C ALA A 46 9.23 16.53 4.21
N PRO A 47 8.90 16.59 5.52
CA PRO A 47 9.48 15.68 6.50
C PRO A 47 9.16 14.21 6.17
N PRO A 48 10.04 13.26 6.54
CA PRO A 48 10.07 11.94 5.94
C PRO A 48 8.80 11.13 6.23
N PHE A 49 8.16 10.63 5.16
CA PHE A 49 7.08 9.66 5.25
C PHE A 49 7.62 8.23 5.11
N SER A 50 8.41 7.98 4.08
CA SER A 50 9.19 6.76 3.86
C SER A 50 10.68 6.95 4.22
N GLU A 51 11.29 5.95 4.88
CA GLU A 51 12.76 5.85 5.05
C GLU A 51 13.43 5.46 3.72
N VAL A 52 12.80 4.56 2.98
CA VAL A 52 13.21 4.19 1.61
C VAL A 52 12.78 5.30 0.64
N ALA A 53 13.69 5.72 -0.24
CA ALA A 53 13.37 6.70 -1.28
C ALA A 53 12.20 6.21 -2.16
N ALA A 54 11.08 6.93 -2.10
CA ALA A 54 9.84 6.60 -2.79
C ALA A 54 9.07 7.87 -3.15
N TYR A 55 8.38 7.84 -4.30
CA TYR A 55 7.43 8.90 -4.66
C TYR A 55 6.13 8.69 -3.88
N ASP A 56 5.94 9.43 -2.77
CA ASP A 56 4.76 9.36 -1.90
C ASP A 56 3.66 10.35 -2.39
N LEU A 57 2.50 9.82 -2.81
CA LEU A 57 1.46 10.56 -3.57
C LEU A 57 0.03 10.32 -3.04
N ALA A 58 -0.70 11.36 -2.65
CA ALA A 58 -2.12 11.26 -2.32
C ALA A 58 -2.95 11.74 -3.52
N ILE A 59 -3.85 10.88 -4.01
CA ILE A 59 -4.63 11.05 -5.23
C ILE A 59 -6.10 11.15 -4.86
N LEU A 60 -6.65 12.36 -5.00
CA LEU A 60 -8.09 12.59 -4.87
C LEU A 60 -8.80 12.28 -6.18
N THR A 61 -9.92 11.58 -6.10
CA THR A 61 -10.75 11.24 -7.27
C THR A 61 -12.15 10.82 -6.83
N GLU A 62 -13.19 11.32 -7.48
CA GLU A 62 -14.55 10.76 -7.38
C GLU A 62 -14.72 9.45 -8.21
N HIS A 63 -13.70 9.04 -8.97
CA HIS A 63 -13.77 7.96 -9.97
C HIS A 63 -13.08 6.65 -9.58
N ARG A 64 -12.44 6.55 -8.40
CA ARG A 64 -11.81 5.32 -7.90
C ARG A 64 -12.08 5.08 -6.42
N THR A 65 -12.17 3.82 -6.01
CA THR A 65 -12.15 3.43 -4.58
C THR A 65 -10.73 3.18 -4.08
N PRO A 66 -10.49 3.16 -2.74
CA PRO A 66 -9.20 2.77 -2.18
C PRO A 66 -8.70 1.39 -2.65
N ASP A 67 -9.61 0.43 -2.84
CA ASP A 67 -9.30 -0.97 -3.19
C ASP A 67 -8.73 -1.13 -4.60
N GLU A 68 -9.01 -0.20 -5.52
CA GLU A 68 -8.48 -0.22 -6.89
C GLU A 68 -6.98 0.07 -6.99
N TRP A 69 -6.30 0.32 -5.85
CA TRP A 69 -4.88 0.66 -5.81
C TRP A 69 -3.98 -0.40 -6.49
N GLU A 70 -4.27 -1.71 -6.38
CA GLU A 70 -3.44 -2.72 -7.04
C GLU A 70 -3.61 -2.66 -8.57
N THR A 71 -4.81 -2.38 -9.05
CA THR A 71 -5.15 -2.22 -10.48
C THR A 71 -4.46 -1.00 -11.07
N VAL A 72 -4.57 0.16 -10.42
CA VAL A 72 -3.85 1.39 -10.81
C VAL A 72 -2.34 1.16 -10.74
N GLY A 73 -1.86 0.44 -9.72
CA GLY A 73 -0.45 0.11 -9.55
C GLY A 73 0.06 -0.83 -10.65
N ARG A 74 -0.76 -1.77 -11.12
CA ARG A 74 -0.47 -2.62 -12.27
C ARG A 74 -0.39 -1.81 -13.56
N GLN A 75 -1.32 -0.87 -13.78
CA GLN A 75 -1.30 0.02 -14.94
C GLN A 75 -0.05 0.95 -14.94
N LEU A 76 0.36 1.44 -13.77
CA LEU A 76 1.62 2.19 -13.60
C LEU A 76 2.84 1.30 -13.89
N ARG A 77 2.90 0.08 -13.34
CA ARG A 77 4.01 -0.87 -13.58
C ARG A 77 4.12 -1.30 -15.06
N LEU A 78 3.03 -1.27 -15.82
CA LEU A 78 3.02 -1.57 -17.26
C LEU A 78 3.49 -0.39 -18.11
N GLN A 79 3.01 0.83 -17.83
CA GLN A 79 3.38 2.03 -18.60
C GLN A 79 4.76 2.58 -18.22
N LEU A 80 5.16 2.44 -16.96
CA LEU A 80 6.44 2.89 -16.42
C LEU A 80 7.00 1.82 -15.45
N PRO A 81 7.71 0.79 -15.96
CA PRO A 81 8.28 -0.27 -15.14
C PRO A 81 9.33 0.26 -14.14
N ALA A 82 9.44 -0.36 -12.97
CA ALA A 82 10.39 0.06 -11.92
C ALA A 82 11.87 0.05 -12.39
N ARG A 83 12.23 -0.89 -13.28
CA ARG A 83 13.57 -0.94 -13.92
C ARG A 83 13.88 0.21 -14.89
N ASN A 84 12.87 1.02 -15.25
CA ASN A 84 13.01 2.20 -16.11
C ASN A 84 13.06 3.50 -15.28
N ARG A 85 13.00 3.41 -13.94
CA ARG A 85 13.03 4.56 -13.01
C ARG A 85 14.37 4.67 -12.30
N ALA A 86 14.77 5.90 -12.00
CA ALA A 86 15.84 6.19 -11.05
C ALA A 86 15.43 5.83 -9.61
N ILE A 87 14.14 6.02 -9.26
CA ILE A 87 13.60 5.65 -7.95
C ILE A 87 12.52 4.56 -8.14
N PRO A 88 12.78 3.31 -7.71
CA PRO A 88 11.92 2.18 -8.08
C PRO A 88 10.54 2.22 -7.39
N PHE A 89 10.43 2.84 -6.22
CA PHE A 89 9.20 2.87 -5.42
C PHE A 89 8.31 4.08 -5.73
N VAL A 90 7.02 3.83 -5.89
CA VAL A 90 5.95 4.84 -5.99
C VAL A 90 4.81 4.38 -5.10
N ASN A 91 4.60 5.09 -4.00
CA ASN A 91 3.49 4.84 -3.08
C ASN A 91 2.38 5.83 -3.41
N PHE A 92 1.19 5.35 -3.69
CA PHE A 92 0.05 6.22 -3.88
C PHE A 92 -1.19 5.78 -3.10
N TYR A 93 -2.03 6.75 -2.77
CA TYR A 93 -3.20 6.61 -1.92
C TYR A 93 -4.40 7.14 -2.69
N LEU A 94 -5.32 6.25 -3.08
CA LEU A 94 -6.58 6.63 -3.73
C LEU A 94 -7.56 7.05 -2.64
N LEU A 95 -8.03 8.29 -2.68
CA LEU A 95 -8.87 8.90 -1.67
C LEU A 95 -10.15 9.46 -2.32
N PRO A 96 -11.33 8.88 -2.06
CA PRO A 96 -12.59 9.41 -2.59
C PRO A 96 -12.80 10.86 -2.16
N THR A 97 -12.99 11.79 -3.10
CA THR A 97 -12.91 13.24 -2.82
C THR A 97 -13.91 13.74 -1.76
N ARG A 98 -15.11 13.16 -1.67
CA ARG A 98 -16.08 13.42 -0.56
C ARG A 98 -15.56 13.04 0.82
N GLU A 99 -14.73 12.01 0.91
CA GLU A 99 -14.21 11.41 2.14
C GLU A 99 -12.85 12.01 2.52
N ALA A 100 -12.00 12.26 1.53
CA ALA A 100 -10.70 12.93 1.68
C ALA A 100 -10.81 14.24 2.47
N ARG A 101 -11.82 15.08 2.18
CA ARG A 101 -12.09 16.34 2.90
C ARG A 101 -12.34 16.15 4.42
N LYS A 102 -12.75 14.95 4.85
CA LYS A 102 -12.94 14.55 6.25
C LYS A 102 -11.75 13.76 6.82
N SER A 103 -11.02 13.02 5.97
CA SER A 103 -9.83 12.26 6.37
C SER A 103 -8.78 13.17 7.01
N LEU A 104 -8.23 12.71 8.13
CA LEU A 104 -7.14 13.40 8.82
C LEU A 104 -5.80 13.17 8.11
N PHE A 105 -5.62 12.01 7.48
CA PHE A 105 -4.47 11.70 6.63
C PHE A 105 -4.34 12.70 5.49
N TYR A 106 -5.43 12.94 4.74
CA TYR A 106 -5.40 13.87 3.63
C TYR A 106 -5.01 15.28 4.07
N ARG A 107 -5.63 15.78 5.16
CA ARG A 107 -5.31 17.09 5.74
C ARG A 107 -3.83 17.20 6.13
N PHE A 108 -3.30 16.15 6.76
CA PHE A 108 -1.91 16.05 7.18
C PHE A 108 -0.94 16.05 6.00
N VAL A 109 -1.14 15.19 4.98
CA VAL A 109 -0.23 15.16 3.81
C VAL A 109 -0.37 16.42 2.95
N ARG A 110 -1.51 17.10 2.97
CA ARG A 110 -1.75 18.36 2.25
C ARG A 110 -1.21 19.60 2.97
N SER A 111 -1.06 19.58 4.29
CA SER A 111 -0.38 20.66 5.04
C SER A 111 1.15 20.57 4.99
N GLU A 112 1.70 19.49 4.42
CA GLU A 112 3.12 19.13 4.46
C GLU A 112 3.74 18.93 3.08
N GLY A 113 2.98 18.29 2.18
CA GLY A 113 3.34 18.10 0.79
C GLY A 113 2.90 19.26 -0.09
N ARG A 114 3.20 19.13 -1.38
CA ARG A 114 2.89 20.11 -2.42
C ARG A 114 1.83 19.56 -3.37
N VAL A 115 0.82 20.36 -3.70
CA VAL A 115 -0.11 20.07 -4.80
C VAL A 115 0.67 20.07 -6.12
N VAL A 116 0.71 18.93 -6.83
CA VAL A 116 1.42 18.76 -8.11
C VAL A 116 0.48 18.59 -9.30
N PHE A 117 -0.82 18.39 -9.04
CA PHE A 117 -1.90 18.46 -10.02
C PHE A 117 -3.18 18.91 -9.31
N ALA A 118 -3.98 19.78 -9.94
CA ALA A 118 -5.35 20.06 -9.53
C ALA A 118 -6.22 20.32 -10.76
N ALA A 119 -7.40 19.71 -10.82
CA ALA A 119 -8.43 20.01 -11.80
C ALA A 119 -9.19 21.30 -11.41
N ASP A 120 -9.52 21.44 -10.12
CA ASP A 120 -10.07 22.64 -9.48
C ASP A 120 -9.33 22.89 -8.15
N PRO A 121 -8.66 24.04 -7.93
CA PRO A 121 -7.86 24.28 -6.73
C PRO A 121 -8.69 24.33 -5.44
N LEU A 122 -8.68 23.24 -4.66
CA LEU A 122 -9.33 23.23 -3.34
C LEU A 122 -8.65 24.24 -2.40
N PRO A 123 -9.42 25.08 -1.67
CA PRO A 123 -8.85 26.04 -0.71
C PRO A 123 -8.06 25.30 0.40
N PRO A 124 -7.13 25.96 1.12
CA PRO A 124 -6.34 25.33 2.17
C PRO A 124 -7.22 24.58 3.19
N LEU A 125 -6.94 23.29 3.42
CA LEU A 125 -7.65 22.51 4.44
C LEU A 125 -6.88 22.60 5.77
N PRO A 126 -7.50 23.08 6.86
CA PRO A 126 -6.83 23.11 8.15
C PRO A 126 -6.59 21.69 8.68
N CYS A 127 -5.32 21.41 9.01
CA CYS A 127 -4.91 20.27 9.82
C CYS A 127 -4.73 20.73 11.28
N ASP A 128 -5.14 19.87 12.22
CA ASP A 128 -5.01 20.07 13.67
C ASP A 128 -3.93 19.09 14.17
N PRO A 129 -2.71 19.55 14.50
CA PRO A 129 -1.60 18.66 14.86
C PRO A 129 -1.85 17.89 16.16
N ASP A 130 -2.50 18.50 17.16
CA ASP A 130 -2.91 17.79 18.37
C ASP A 130 -3.88 16.65 18.03
N LYS A 131 -4.80 16.85 17.09
CA LYS A 131 -5.73 15.82 16.62
C LYS A 131 -5.00 14.74 15.83
N VAL A 132 -3.96 15.06 15.07
CA VAL A 132 -3.06 14.07 14.44
C VAL A 132 -2.42 13.20 15.53
N LEU A 133 -1.71 13.82 16.48
CA LEU A 133 -1.05 13.13 17.61
C LEU A 133 -2.02 12.27 18.42
N ARG A 134 -3.17 12.83 18.84
CA ARG A 134 -4.21 12.11 19.60
C ARG A 134 -4.80 10.94 18.80
N THR A 135 -4.97 11.09 17.48
CA THR A 135 -5.52 10.03 16.62
C THR A 135 -4.53 8.90 16.44
N ALA A 136 -3.28 9.19 16.04
CA ALA A 136 -2.21 8.21 15.91
C ALA A 136 -1.96 7.47 17.24
N SER A 137 -1.86 8.21 18.36
CA SER A 137 -1.64 7.64 19.69
C SER A 137 -2.76 6.69 20.12
N ARG A 138 -4.02 6.99 19.77
CA ARG A 138 -5.18 6.15 20.07
C ARG A 138 -5.20 4.89 19.22
N LEU A 139 -4.91 5.02 17.93
CA LEU A 139 -4.91 3.91 16.97
C LEU A 139 -3.75 2.94 17.22
N GLY A 140 -2.52 3.45 17.31
CA GLY A 140 -1.33 2.64 17.63
C GLY A 140 -1.48 1.89 18.95
N ARG A 141 -1.98 2.54 20.01
CA ARG A 141 -2.27 1.87 21.30
C ARG A 141 -3.31 0.75 21.16
N HIS A 142 -4.43 1.00 20.46
CA HIS A 142 -5.47 -0.01 20.26
C HIS A 142 -4.91 -1.28 19.60
N TYR A 143 -4.13 -1.12 18.54
CA TYR A 143 -3.57 -2.25 17.80
C TYR A 143 -2.41 -2.92 18.54
N LEU A 144 -1.41 -2.18 19.05
CA LEU A 144 -0.26 -2.76 19.75
C LEU A 144 -0.64 -3.51 21.03
N THR A 145 -1.64 -3.03 21.79
CA THR A 145 -2.14 -3.77 22.97
C THR A 145 -2.75 -5.11 22.56
N ARG A 146 -3.56 -5.16 21.50
CA ARG A 146 -4.18 -6.40 21.01
C ARG A 146 -3.16 -7.35 20.37
N ALA A 147 -2.21 -6.80 19.61
CA ALA A 147 -1.08 -7.53 19.04
C ALA A 147 -0.27 -8.25 20.12
N ARG A 148 0.04 -7.56 21.21
CA ARG A 148 0.75 -8.13 22.35
C ARG A 148 -0.02 -9.29 22.99
N SER A 149 -1.32 -9.13 23.24
CA SER A 149 -2.15 -10.24 23.77
C SER A 149 -2.17 -11.46 22.85
N MET A 150 -2.21 -11.27 21.52
CA MET A 150 -2.12 -12.38 20.56
C MET A 150 -0.73 -13.01 20.51
N PHE A 151 0.34 -12.21 20.62
CA PHE A 151 1.71 -12.70 20.66
C PHE A 151 1.99 -13.49 21.95
N ASP A 152 1.53 -13.00 23.10
CA ASP A 152 1.64 -13.67 24.40
C ASP A 152 0.83 -14.98 24.42
N ALA A 153 -0.32 -15.04 23.73
CA ALA A 153 -1.08 -16.28 23.53
C ALA A 153 -0.39 -17.28 22.60
N ALA A 154 0.26 -16.80 21.52
CA ALA A 154 1.06 -17.64 20.63
C ALA A 154 2.26 -18.28 21.38
N ALA A 155 2.91 -17.52 22.26
CA ALA A 155 4.00 -18.01 23.11
C ALA A 155 3.53 -19.14 24.06
N GLN A 156 2.37 -18.97 24.69
CA GLN A 156 1.77 -19.98 25.57
C GLN A 156 1.40 -21.26 24.81
N ALA A 157 0.76 -21.14 23.65
CA ALA A 157 0.43 -22.27 22.79
C ALA A 157 1.68 -23.03 22.32
N LEU A 158 2.73 -22.31 21.91
CA LEU A 158 4.00 -22.92 21.48
C LEU A 158 4.69 -23.68 22.63
N ALA A 159 4.66 -23.13 23.85
CA ALA A 159 5.17 -23.80 25.05
C ALA A 159 4.34 -25.04 25.43
N ALA A 160 3.01 -25.01 25.22
CA ALA A 160 2.11 -26.15 25.36
C ALA A 160 2.18 -27.16 24.19
N ALA A 161 3.05 -26.91 23.20
CA ALA A 161 3.16 -27.67 21.95
C ALA A 161 1.90 -27.69 21.05
N ASP A 162 0.91 -26.82 21.29
CA ASP A 162 -0.20 -26.58 20.36
C ASP A 162 0.28 -25.70 19.21
N LEU A 163 0.81 -26.35 18.18
CA LEU A 163 1.33 -25.69 16.99
C LEU A 163 0.24 -24.96 16.20
N ARG A 164 -1.02 -25.43 16.23
CA ARG A 164 -2.13 -24.84 15.47
C ARG A 164 -2.55 -23.51 16.09
N GLN A 165 -2.76 -23.49 17.41
CA GLN A 165 -3.06 -22.27 18.15
C GLN A 165 -1.87 -21.29 18.13
N ALA A 166 -0.63 -21.79 18.21
CA ALA A 166 0.57 -20.95 18.08
C ALA A 166 0.65 -20.29 16.70
N ALA A 167 0.45 -21.05 15.62
CA ALA A 167 0.46 -20.54 14.24
C ALA A 167 -0.63 -19.49 14.00
N PHE A 168 -1.86 -19.77 14.46
CA PHE A 168 -2.99 -18.85 14.36
C PHE A 168 -2.76 -17.54 15.15
N CYS A 169 -2.42 -17.64 16.44
CA CYS A 169 -2.20 -16.46 17.29
C CYS A 169 -1.01 -15.62 16.79
N ASN A 170 0.06 -16.25 16.29
CA ASN A 170 1.19 -15.53 15.70
C ASN A 170 0.80 -14.79 14.39
N ALA A 171 -0.07 -15.40 13.58
CA ALA A 171 -0.60 -14.75 12.38
C ALA A 171 -1.53 -13.55 12.70
N CYS A 172 -2.42 -13.70 13.69
CA CYS A 172 -3.25 -12.58 14.18
C CYS A 172 -2.41 -11.49 14.86
N ALA A 173 -1.32 -11.85 15.55
CA ALA A 173 -0.37 -10.87 16.09
C ALA A 173 0.29 -10.07 14.95
N MET A 174 0.78 -10.72 13.90
CA MET A 174 1.39 -10.06 12.74
C MET A 174 0.43 -9.08 12.05
N GLU A 175 -0.84 -9.46 11.87
CA GLU A 175 -1.87 -8.56 11.31
C GLU A 175 -2.01 -7.30 12.15
N LEU A 176 -2.22 -7.45 13.46
CA LEU A 176 -2.38 -6.33 14.40
C LEU A 176 -1.12 -5.46 14.53
N ILE A 177 0.08 -6.01 14.28
CA ILE A 177 1.34 -5.25 14.23
C ILE A 177 1.42 -4.41 12.96
N LEU A 178 1.11 -4.97 11.79
CA LEU A 178 1.12 -4.23 10.52
C LEU A 178 0.00 -3.17 10.49
N ASP A 179 -1.18 -3.48 11.03
CA ASP A 179 -2.27 -2.52 11.24
C ASP A 179 -1.85 -1.36 12.16
N ALA A 180 -1.06 -1.62 13.21
CA ALA A 180 -0.56 -0.55 14.08
C ALA A 180 0.33 0.44 13.30
N LEU A 181 1.25 -0.08 12.48
CA LEU A 181 2.11 0.76 11.65
C LEU A 181 1.30 1.54 10.61
N TYR A 182 0.35 0.87 9.94
CA TYR A 182 -0.56 1.52 9.01
C TYR A 182 -1.33 2.64 9.70
N ALA A 183 -2.00 2.37 10.82
CA ALA A 183 -2.90 3.31 11.46
C ALA A 183 -2.18 4.48 12.16
N VAL A 184 -0.91 4.31 12.54
CA VAL A 184 -0.07 5.41 13.03
C VAL A 184 0.40 6.32 11.90
N TYR A 185 0.78 5.79 10.74
CA TYR A 185 1.26 6.61 9.60
C TYR A 185 0.12 7.23 8.78
N HIS A 186 -1.01 6.52 8.65
CA HIS A 186 -2.14 6.89 7.81
C HIS A 186 -3.36 7.38 8.61
N LEU A 187 -3.27 7.51 9.94
CA LEU A 187 -4.28 8.14 10.81
C LEU A 187 -5.71 7.56 10.72
N GLU A 188 -5.86 6.37 10.12
CA GLU A 188 -7.11 5.70 9.78
C GLU A 188 -6.96 4.17 9.96
N LEU A 189 -8.05 3.41 9.89
CA LEU A 189 -8.00 1.95 9.93
C LEU A 189 -7.61 1.40 8.56
N CYS A 190 -6.85 0.31 8.47
CA CYS A 190 -6.51 -0.26 7.16
C CYS A 190 -7.77 -0.89 6.53
N PRO A 191 -8.12 -0.56 5.28
CA PRO A 191 -9.19 -1.24 4.55
C PRO A 191 -8.76 -2.63 4.02
N LEU A 192 -7.45 -2.94 4.04
CA LEU A 192 -6.90 -4.15 3.43
C LEU A 192 -6.86 -5.31 4.44
N HIS A 193 -7.63 -6.36 4.19
CA HIS A 193 -7.77 -7.51 5.09
C HIS A 193 -6.81 -8.68 4.81
N ARG A 194 -5.65 -8.42 4.19
CA ARG A 194 -4.69 -9.45 3.74
C ARG A 194 -3.25 -9.02 4.05
N LEU A 195 -2.48 -9.88 4.71
CA LEU A 195 -1.11 -9.57 5.13
C LEU A 195 -0.16 -9.15 3.98
N PRO A 196 -0.16 -9.77 2.78
CA PRO A 196 0.71 -9.35 1.68
C PRO A 196 0.36 -7.96 1.14
N ASP A 197 -0.92 -7.59 1.18
CA ASP A 197 -1.42 -6.33 0.63
C ASP A 197 -1.08 -5.18 1.59
N LEU A 198 -1.25 -5.41 2.90
CA LEU A 198 -0.72 -4.57 3.99
C LEU A 198 0.78 -4.30 3.79
N PHE A 199 1.60 -5.34 3.59
CA PHE A 199 3.04 -5.17 3.35
C PHE A 199 3.33 -4.25 2.17
N LEU A 200 2.64 -4.39 1.04
CA LEU A 200 2.85 -3.53 -0.13
C LEU A 200 2.55 -2.04 0.12
N ARG A 201 1.78 -1.68 1.17
CA ARG A 201 1.57 -0.29 1.64
C ARG A 201 2.64 0.20 2.61
N LEU A 202 3.38 -0.71 3.25
CA LEU A 202 4.31 -0.43 4.35
C LEU A 202 5.79 -0.66 3.96
N GLN A 203 6.05 -1.29 2.81
CA GLN A 203 7.36 -1.76 2.34
C GLN A 203 8.46 -0.68 2.20
N THR A 204 8.11 0.60 2.23
CA THR A 204 9.05 1.74 2.14
C THR A 204 9.24 2.49 3.46
N ILE A 205 8.42 2.18 4.48
CA ILE A 205 8.46 2.87 5.77
C ILE A 205 9.79 2.64 6.48
N SER A 206 10.39 1.45 6.35
CA SER A 206 11.76 1.17 6.78
C SER A 206 12.42 0.10 5.90
N ALA A 207 13.69 0.31 5.53
CA ALA A 207 14.48 -0.65 4.77
C ALA A 207 14.77 -1.92 5.59
N GLU A 208 14.96 -1.77 6.91
CA GLU A 208 15.11 -2.91 7.81
C GLU A 208 13.83 -3.76 7.84
N LEU A 209 12.66 -3.12 7.99
CA LEU A 209 11.37 -3.81 7.99
C LEU A 209 11.10 -4.51 6.64
N HIS A 210 11.50 -3.87 5.52
CA HIS A 210 11.44 -4.48 4.19
C HIS A 210 12.21 -5.80 4.14
N LEU A 211 13.45 -5.84 4.65
CA LEU A 211 14.26 -7.06 4.71
C LEU A 211 13.71 -8.09 5.71
N LEU A 212 13.23 -7.65 6.88
CA LEU A 212 12.63 -8.52 7.89
C LEU A 212 11.40 -9.26 7.36
N LEU A 213 10.66 -8.72 6.39
CA LEU A 213 9.44 -9.31 5.85
C LEU A 213 9.65 -10.29 4.66
N ASP A 214 10.88 -10.60 4.24
CA ASP A 214 11.19 -11.59 3.16
C ASP A 214 10.45 -11.40 1.81
N PRO A 215 10.51 -10.21 1.17
CA PRO A 215 9.93 -10.02 -0.16
C PRO A 215 10.66 -10.82 -1.23
N GLU A 216 9.92 -11.63 -1.98
CA GLU A 216 10.43 -12.20 -3.23
C GLU A 216 10.61 -11.13 -4.31
N ARG A 217 11.26 -11.50 -5.42
CA ARG A 217 11.48 -10.64 -6.61
C ARG A 217 10.19 -10.05 -7.22
N ALA A 218 9.02 -10.59 -6.87
CA ALA A 218 7.70 -10.10 -7.28
C ALA A 218 7.07 -9.08 -6.30
N GLY A 219 7.72 -8.77 -5.17
CA GLY A 219 7.18 -7.90 -4.12
C GLY A 219 6.22 -8.59 -3.14
N VAL A 220 6.12 -9.92 -3.18
CA VAL A 220 5.26 -10.70 -2.27
C VAL A 220 6.11 -11.38 -1.20
N SER A 221 5.72 -11.27 0.06
CA SER A 221 6.34 -12.00 1.16
C SER A 221 5.79 -13.43 1.26
N ARG A 222 6.68 -14.43 1.21
CA ARG A 222 6.30 -15.84 1.48
C ARG A 222 5.84 -16.04 2.92
N MET A 223 6.53 -15.44 3.89
CA MET A 223 6.17 -15.49 5.31
C MET A 223 4.75 -14.98 5.52
N LEU A 224 4.43 -13.80 4.99
CA LEU A 224 3.09 -13.22 5.14
C LEU A 224 2.02 -14.01 4.38
N ALA A 225 2.31 -14.51 3.17
CA ALA A 225 1.38 -15.38 2.45
C ALA A 225 1.09 -16.70 3.21
N ARG A 226 2.09 -17.25 3.92
CA ARG A 226 1.97 -18.46 4.74
C ARG A 226 1.23 -18.21 6.06
N MET A 227 1.54 -17.12 6.76
CA MET A 227 0.82 -16.69 7.97
C MET A 227 -0.64 -16.31 7.65
N GLU A 228 -0.89 -15.71 6.50
CA GLU A 228 -2.24 -15.46 5.96
C GLU A 228 -3.03 -16.77 5.74
N GLY A 229 -2.33 -17.85 5.37
CA GLY A 229 -2.88 -19.21 5.38
C GLY A 229 -3.20 -19.71 6.79
N PHE A 230 -2.25 -19.63 7.74
CA PHE A 230 -2.48 -20.05 9.13
C PHE A 230 -3.66 -19.32 9.78
N ARG A 231 -3.77 -18.00 9.59
CA ARG A 231 -4.88 -17.18 10.09
C ARG A 231 -6.25 -17.69 9.64
N ARG A 232 -6.36 -18.13 8.38
CA ARG A 232 -7.62 -18.60 7.79
C ARG A 232 -7.90 -20.08 8.00
N MET A 233 -6.88 -20.91 8.25
CA MET A 233 -7.00 -22.38 8.16
C MET A 233 -6.57 -23.14 9.41
N ALA A 234 -5.61 -22.65 10.22
CA ALA A 234 -4.95 -23.48 11.23
C ALA A 234 -5.90 -24.03 12.32
N LEU A 235 -6.98 -23.31 12.66
CA LEU A 235 -8.00 -23.71 13.64
C LEU A 235 -9.29 -24.30 13.02
N HIS A 236 -9.39 -24.37 11.69
CA HIS A 236 -10.66 -24.65 10.99
C HIS A 236 -10.56 -25.80 9.99
N ASP A 237 -9.39 -25.99 9.40
CA ASP A 237 -9.06 -27.06 8.47
C ASP A 237 -8.14 -28.06 9.19
N PRO A 238 -8.55 -29.33 9.39
CA PRO A 238 -7.76 -30.35 10.08
C PRO A 238 -6.50 -30.77 9.29
N ASP A 239 -6.52 -30.62 7.96
CA ASP A 239 -5.43 -31.00 7.05
C ASP A 239 -4.45 -29.85 6.81
N CYS A 240 -4.74 -28.63 7.31
CA CYS A 240 -3.83 -27.49 7.26
C CYS A 240 -2.44 -27.88 7.81
N PRO A 241 -1.37 -27.89 6.98
CA PRO A 241 -0.07 -28.37 7.42
C PRO A 241 0.59 -27.32 8.31
N VAL A 242 1.02 -27.73 9.50
CA VAL A 242 1.69 -26.85 10.49
C VAL A 242 2.93 -27.57 11.02
N LEU A 243 4.13 -27.05 10.71
CA LEU A 243 5.41 -27.63 11.12
C LEU A 243 6.00 -26.87 12.32
N ARG A 244 6.57 -27.58 13.30
CA ARG A 244 7.13 -26.98 14.53
C ARG A 244 8.20 -25.93 14.23
N ASP A 245 9.13 -26.26 13.34
CA ASP A 245 10.29 -25.42 13.04
C ASP A 245 9.87 -24.16 12.25
N GLU A 246 8.87 -24.29 11.39
CA GLU A 246 8.26 -23.18 10.65
C GLU A 246 7.52 -22.21 11.59
N VAL A 247 6.69 -22.74 12.50
CA VAL A 247 5.98 -21.91 13.50
C VAL A 247 6.97 -21.22 14.44
N THR A 248 8.01 -21.93 14.88
CA THR A 248 9.06 -21.37 15.75
C THR A 248 9.82 -20.26 15.02
N HIS A 249 10.28 -20.51 13.78
CA HIS A 249 10.97 -19.52 12.95
C HIS A 249 10.12 -18.26 12.74
N TYR A 250 8.83 -18.41 12.38
CA TYR A 250 7.95 -17.26 12.21
C TYR A 250 7.59 -16.57 13.52
N PHE A 251 7.57 -17.26 14.66
CA PHE A 251 7.36 -16.64 15.98
C PHE A 251 8.58 -15.78 16.38
N ASP A 252 9.79 -16.32 16.27
CA ASP A 252 11.03 -15.57 16.51
C ASP A 252 11.17 -14.38 15.56
N ARG A 253 10.82 -14.55 14.27
CA ARG A 253 10.85 -13.47 13.28
C ARG A 253 9.78 -12.40 13.55
N THR A 254 8.59 -12.80 14.00
CA THR A 254 7.52 -11.86 14.42
C THR A 254 7.91 -11.08 15.67
N ARG A 255 8.68 -11.66 16.61
CA ARG A 255 9.23 -10.93 17.76
C ARG A 255 10.09 -9.75 17.32
N THR A 256 10.98 -9.95 16.34
CA THR A 256 11.86 -8.91 15.80
C THR A 256 11.07 -7.86 15.02
N ILE A 257 10.13 -8.27 14.18
CA ILE A 257 9.24 -7.36 13.44
C ILE A 257 8.40 -6.50 14.40
N ARG A 258 7.85 -7.08 15.47
CA ARG A 258 7.12 -6.34 16.52
C ARG A 258 7.98 -5.26 17.15
N ALA A 259 9.21 -5.58 17.54
CA ALA A 259 10.11 -4.61 18.16
C ALA A 259 10.44 -3.42 17.23
N ARG A 260 10.76 -3.69 15.96
CA ARG A 260 11.06 -2.62 14.99
C ARG A 260 9.82 -1.77 14.65
N ILE A 261 8.62 -2.36 14.61
CA ILE A 261 7.38 -1.61 14.39
C ILE A 261 6.95 -0.81 15.63
N GLU A 262 7.16 -1.32 16.84
CA GLU A 262 6.95 -0.54 18.08
C GLU A 262 7.87 0.69 18.11
N GLN A 263 9.12 0.55 17.66
CA GLN A 263 10.06 1.66 17.47
C GLN A 263 9.59 2.65 16.38
N LEU A 264 9.26 2.19 15.18
CA LEU A 264 8.80 3.05 14.07
C LEU A 264 7.53 3.83 14.43
N CYS A 265 6.62 3.21 15.19
CA CYS A 265 5.45 3.89 15.74
C CYS A 265 5.83 4.98 16.75
N ALA A 266 6.78 4.74 17.65
CA ALA A 266 7.28 5.75 18.59
C ALA A 266 8.00 6.90 17.87
N GLU A 267 8.85 6.61 16.88
CA GLU A 267 9.53 7.60 16.03
C GLU A 267 8.51 8.48 15.29
N ARG A 268 7.46 7.89 14.70
CA ARG A 268 6.39 8.65 14.04
C ARG A 268 5.55 9.48 15.01
N LEU A 269 5.28 8.99 16.22
CA LEU A 269 4.53 9.74 17.24
C LEU A 269 5.32 10.95 17.76
N ALA A 270 6.64 10.84 17.94
CA ALA A 270 7.49 11.98 18.30
C ALA A 270 7.45 13.10 17.24
N LEU A 271 7.50 12.74 15.95
CA LEU A 271 7.35 13.70 14.84
C LEU A 271 5.97 14.40 14.81
N TYR A 272 4.93 13.82 15.41
CA TYR A 272 3.62 14.48 15.57
C TYR A 272 3.59 15.40 16.81
N ASP A 273 4.30 15.04 17.88
CA ASP A 273 4.41 15.82 19.12
C ASP A 273 5.22 17.11 18.90
N GLU A 274 6.35 17.03 18.18
CA GLU A 274 7.15 18.19 17.75
C GLU A 274 6.33 19.21 16.94
N ARG A 275 5.37 18.73 16.14
CA ARG A 275 4.46 19.57 15.33
C ARG A 275 3.33 20.18 16.14
N ALA A 276 2.80 19.47 17.12
CA ALA A 276 1.88 20.04 18.09
C ALA A 276 2.55 21.17 18.87
N ALA A 277 3.76 20.94 19.38
CA ALA A 277 4.55 21.93 20.11
C ALA A 277 4.87 23.19 19.26
N THR A 278 5.38 23.01 18.04
CA THR A 278 5.74 24.15 17.15
C THR A 278 4.52 24.94 16.66
N SER A 279 3.38 24.27 16.39
CA SER A 279 2.15 24.94 15.96
C SER A 279 1.49 25.77 17.08
N GLY A 280 1.91 25.58 18.33
CA GLY A 280 1.52 26.42 19.47
C GLY A 280 2.17 27.81 19.49
N GLY A 281 3.13 28.12 18.61
CA GLY A 281 3.86 29.40 18.67
C GLY A 281 4.69 29.76 17.44
N GLY A 282 4.04 30.12 16.32
CA GLY A 282 4.73 30.71 15.17
C GLY A 282 3.79 31.24 14.09
N ASN A 283 4.16 32.34 13.42
CA ASN A 283 3.53 32.77 12.18
C ASN A 283 3.89 31.79 11.04
N PRO A 284 3.01 31.59 10.03
CA PRO A 284 3.33 30.75 8.89
C PRO A 284 4.51 31.32 8.09
N PRO A 285 5.44 30.47 7.59
CA PRO A 285 6.53 30.92 6.72
C PRO A 285 5.98 31.32 5.34
N SER A 286 6.57 32.34 4.73
CA SER A 286 6.23 32.80 3.38
C SER A 286 6.68 31.81 2.30
N GLU A 287 5.77 31.44 1.41
CA GLU A 287 6.04 30.51 0.30
C GLU A 287 7.03 31.08 -0.74
N PRO A 288 7.90 30.24 -1.34
CA PRO A 288 8.56 30.57 -2.59
C PRO A 288 7.61 30.33 -3.77
N GLU A 289 7.37 31.35 -4.59
CA GLU A 289 6.45 31.28 -5.74
C GLU A 289 6.87 30.20 -6.75
N TYR A 290 6.06 29.14 -6.90
CA TYR A 290 6.17 28.18 -8.00
C TYR A 290 4.82 27.95 -8.66
N ARG A 291 4.80 28.04 -10.00
CA ARG A 291 3.59 28.08 -10.83
C ARG A 291 2.82 26.75 -10.78
N ILE A 292 1.67 26.75 -10.10
CA ILE A 292 0.67 25.67 -10.18
C ILE A 292 0.28 25.47 -11.65
N ARG A 293 0.25 24.22 -12.11
CA ARG A 293 -0.31 23.87 -13.42
C ARG A 293 -1.77 23.47 -13.28
N THR A 294 -2.60 24.17 -14.04
CA THR A 294 -4.03 23.89 -14.22
C THR A 294 -4.24 22.90 -15.37
N ALA A 295 -5.50 22.49 -15.60
CA ALA A 295 -5.86 21.71 -16.79
C ALA A 295 -5.50 22.40 -18.12
N ALA A 296 -5.39 23.74 -18.15
CA ALA A 296 -5.01 24.51 -19.33
C ALA A 296 -3.49 24.46 -19.64
N ASP A 297 -2.64 24.06 -18.68
CA ASP A 297 -1.17 24.02 -18.82
C ASP A 297 -0.63 22.70 -19.43
N SER A 298 -1.53 21.89 -20.01
CA SER A 298 -1.18 20.70 -20.79
C SER A 298 -1.02 21.07 -22.26
N PRO A 299 0.18 20.97 -22.87
CA PRO A 299 0.31 21.13 -24.31
C PRO A 299 -0.47 20.01 -25.01
N ALA A 300 -1.32 20.38 -25.98
CA ALA A 300 -2.06 19.42 -26.78
C ALA A 300 -1.06 18.51 -27.53
N ALA A 301 -0.98 17.24 -27.14
CA ALA A 301 -0.06 16.28 -27.72
C ALA A 301 -0.53 15.87 -29.13
N SER A 302 -0.16 16.66 -30.13
CA SER A 302 -0.44 16.43 -31.54
C SER A 302 0.35 15.22 -32.07
N PHE A 303 -0.25 14.04 -31.94
CA PHE A 303 0.13 12.85 -32.70
C PHE A 303 -0.99 12.49 -33.70
N PRO A 304 -0.64 11.88 -34.84
CA PRO A 304 -1.45 12.02 -36.05
C PRO A 304 -2.79 11.32 -35.95
N ALA A 305 -3.82 11.98 -36.48
CA ALA A 305 -5.13 11.37 -36.68
C ALA A 305 -4.98 10.13 -37.58
N ARG A 306 -5.44 8.96 -37.09
CA ARG A 306 -5.76 7.86 -37.99
C ARG A 306 -6.94 8.30 -38.84
N THR A 307 -6.71 8.48 -40.13
CA THR A 307 -7.76 8.62 -41.13
C THR A 307 -8.62 7.36 -41.07
N ALA A 308 -9.89 7.53 -40.67
CA ALA A 308 -10.90 6.50 -40.92
C ALA A 308 -11.19 6.53 -42.42
N ASP A 309 -10.90 5.43 -43.11
CA ASP A 309 -11.33 5.23 -44.48
C ASP A 309 -12.54 4.28 -44.47
N ALA A 310 -13.61 4.67 -45.16
CA ALA A 310 -14.94 4.10 -45.01
C ALA A 310 -15.42 3.46 -46.32
N GLY A 311 -14.74 2.38 -46.71
CA GLY A 311 -15.21 1.48 -47.76
C GLY A 311 -16.35 0.61 -47.25
N ALA A 312 -17.59 1.01 -47.52
CA ALA A 312 -18.76 0.16 -47.33
C ALA A 312 -18.94 -0.75 -48.56
N ASP A 313 -19.37 -1.99 -48.32
CA ASP A 313 -20.25 -2.69 -49.26
C ASP A 313 -21.19 -3.64 -48.49
N ASP A 314 -22.44 -3.70 -48.92
CA ASP A 314 -23.52 -4.47 -48.30
C ASP A 314 -23.71 -5.80 -49.05
N LEU A 315 -23.82 -6.91 -48.31
CA LEU A 315 -24.56 -8.08 -48.77
C LEU A 315 -25.16 -8.83 -47.59
N SER A 316 -26.47 -9.04 -47.64
CA SER A 316 -27.30 -9.42 -46.49
C SER A 316 -28.18 -10.66 -46.77
N VAL A 317 -28.95 -11.09 -45.76
CA VAL A 317 -30.13 -12.00 -45.86
C VAL A 317 -29.90 -13.52 -46.00
N ARG A 318 -29.86 -14.25 -44.85
CA ARG A 318 -30.76 -15.38 -44.43
C ARG A 318 -30.16 -16.12 -43.22
N HIS A 319 -30.79 -16.19 -42.04
CA HIS A 319 -32.02 -16.92 -41.65
C HIS A 319 -31.95 -18.45 -41.84
N GLY A 320 -31.88 -19.19 -40.73
CA GLY A 320 -31.99 -20.66 -40.67
C GLY A 320 -31.82 -21.21 -39.24
N ARG A 321 -32.94 -21.48 -38.54
CA ARG A 321 -32.96 -22.25 -37.29
C ARG A 321 -33.18 -23.73 -37.60
N THR A 322 -32.52 -24.62 -36.86
CA THR A 322 -33.09 -25.89 -36.36
C THR A 322 -32.30 -26.38 -35.13
N ALA A 323 -32.85 -27.34 -34.41
CA ALA A 323 -32.27 -27.98 -33.23
C ALA A 323 -32.54 -29.49 -33.28
N ASN A 324 -32.18 -30.21 -32.19
CA ASN A 324 -32.44 -31.65 -31.96
C ASN A 324 -31.58 -32.62 -32.83
N ASP A 325 -31.23 -33.84 -32.39
CA ASP A 325 -31.46 -34.47 -31.08
C ASP A 325 -30.42 -35.54 -30.68
N ALA A 326 -30.33 -35.75 -29.36
CA ALA A 326 -30.10 -36.96 -28.54
C ALA A 326 -29.33 -38.23 -29.01
N THR A 327 -29.01 -39.05 -27.99
CA THR A 327 -28.52 -40.46 -27.99
C THR A 327 -27.06 -40.70 -28.39
N ALA A 328 -26.41 -41.82 -28.01
CA ALA A 328 -26.40 -42.60 -26.76
C ALA A 328 -25.20 -43.59 -26.83
N ASN A 329 -24.71 -44.10 -25.70
CA ASN A 329 -23.56 -45.02 -25.63
C ASN A 329 -23.98 -46.47 -26.02
N PRO A 330 -23.03 -47.36 -26.40
CA PRO A 330 -22.72 -48.41 -25.43
C PRO A 330 -21.26 -48.93 -25.36
N VAL A 331 -20.99 -49.42 -24.15
CA VAL A 331 -19.88 -50.26 -23.68
C VAL A 331 -19.53 -51.45 -24.59
N GLN A 332 -18.25 -51.81 -24.63
CA GLN A 332 -17.81 -53.22 -24.69
C GLN A 332 -16.88 -53.55 -23.51
N ARG A 333 -17.05 -54.75 -22.95
CA ARG A 333 -16.14 -55.43 -22.01
C ARG A 333 -15.54 -56.67 -22.69
N ALA A 334 -14.40 -57.13 -22.20
CA ALA A 334 -13.92 -58.50 -22.35
C ALA A 334 -13.11 -58.87 -21.08
N ASP A 335 -13.28 -60.09 -20.57
CA ASP A 335 -12.85 -60.54 -19.24
C ASP A 335 -12.40 -62.02 -19.34
N ALA A 336 -11.41 -62.57 -18.60
CA ALA A 336 -10.50 -61.99 -17.60
C ALA A 336 -9.00 -62.25 -17.98
N ASP A 337 -8.13 -63.08 -17.37
CA ASP A 337 -8.19 -63.98 -16.19
C ASP A 337 -6.74 -64.34 -15.70
N ALA A 338 -6.64 -65.13 -14.62
CA ALA A 338 -5.54 -66.04 -14.23
C ALA A 338 -4.16 -65.51 -13.77
N ALA A 339 -4.09 -65.20 -12.46
CA ALA A 339 -3.05 -65.60 -11.48
C ALA A 339 -1.55 -65.14 -11.58
N PRO A 340 -0.80 -65.08 -10.43
CA PRO A 340 0.61 -64.63 -10.35
C PRO A 340 1.65 -65.73 -9.98
N LEU A 341 2.91 -65.30 -9.75
CA LEU A 341 4.11 -66.04 -9.26
C LEU A 341 4.91 -66.80 -10.35
N PRO A 342 6.22 -67.10 -10.17
CA PRO A 342 7.08 -66.98 -8.96
C PRO A 342 7.50 -65.55 -8.57
#